data_AF-A0A401QEZ5-F1
#
_entry.id   AF-A0A401QEZ5-F1
#
_cell.length_a   1.000
_cell.length_b   1.000
_cell.length_c   1.000
_cell.angle_alpha   90.00
_cell.angle_beta   90.00
_cell.angle_gamma   90.00
#
_symmetry.space_group_name_H-M   'P 1'
#
loop_
_entity.id
_entity.type
_entity.pdbx_description
1 polymer ?
#
loop_
_entity_poly.entity_id
_entity_poly.type
_entity_poly.pdbx_seq_one_letter_code
_entity_poly.pdbx_strand_id
1 'polypeptide(L)' 'MAVSGMFGTYTDVTPRQFFNVQLDTEYRKKWDELVIKLEVIERDDLSGSEIVHWVTHFP' A
#
# COMPACT_ATOMS: atom_id res chain seq x y z
N MET A 1 -7.32 -6.84 24.78
CA MET A 1 -6.46 -6.20 23.76
C MET A 1 -7.31 -5.22 23.00
N ALA A 2 -6.99 -3.93 23.04
CA ALA A 2 -7.67 -2.91 22.25
C ALA A 2 -6.76 -2.56 21.07
N VAL A 3 -7.25 -2.73 19.84
CA VAL A 3 -6.61 -2.16 18.66
C VAL A 3 -7.06 -0.71 18.57
N SER A 4 -6.18 0.25 18.81
CA SER A 4 -6.49 1.66 18.53
C SER A 4 -6.38 1.89 17.03
N GLY A 5 -7.49 2.19 16.36
CA GLY A 5 -7.47 2.65 14.98
C GLY A 5 -6.82 4.02 14.88
N MET A 6 -5.95 4.22 13.89
CA MET A 6 -5.44 5.53 13.53
C MET A 6 -6.38 6.15 12.48
N PHE A 7 -6.72 7.43 12.66
CA PHE A 7 -7.54 8.19 11.72
C PHE A 7 -6.78 9.42 11.23
N GLY A 8 -6.93 9.75 9.95
CA GLY A 8 -6.36 10.95 9.32
C GLY A 8 -7.39 11.61 8.42
N THR A 9 -7.24 12.92 8.17
CA THR A 9 -8.13 13.70 7.29
C THR A 9 -7.28 14.58 6.38
N TYR A 10 -7.61 14.56 5.09
CA TYR A 10 -7.00 15.40 4.07
C TYR A 10 -8.12 16.19 3.39
N THR A 11 -8.00 17.52 3.32
CA THR A 11 -9.04 18.40 2.75
C THR A 11 -8.81 18.69 1.27
N ASP A 12 -7.60 18.41 0.78
CA ASP A 12 -7.09 18.68 -0.55
C ASP A 12 -6.80 17.41 -1.37
N VAL A 13 -7.00 16.24 -0.77
CA VAL A 13 -6.81 14.93 -1.42
C VAL A 13 -8.15 14.20 -1.53
N THR A 14 -8.55 13.87 -2.75
CA THR A 14 -9.77 13.09 -2.97
C THR A 14 -9.56 11.62 -2.53
N PRO A 15 -10.64 10.91 -2.14
CA PRO A 15 -10.55 9.50 -1.77
C PRO A 15 -9.89 8.61 -2.84
N ARG A 16 -10.14 8.91 -4.13
CA ARG A 16 -9.55 8.16 -5.24
C ARG A 16 -8.05 8.41 -5.38
N GLN A 17 -7.58 9.65 -5.21
CA GLN A 17 -6.15 9.95 -5.23
C GLN A 17 -5.43 9.22 -4.10
N PHE A 18 -6.00 9.27 -2.89
CA PHE A 18 -5.46 8.55 -1.74
C PHE A 18 -5.38 7.04 -2.02
N PHE A 19 -6.47 6.45 -2.52
CA PHE A 19 -6.53 5.02 -2.85
C PHE A 19 -5.50 4.62 -3.91
N ASN A 20 -5.35 5.40 -4.99
CA ASN A 20 -4.42 5.08 -6.07
C ASN A 20 -2.96 5.03 -5.58
N VAL A 21 -2.57 5.94 -4.67
CA VAL A 21 -1.23 5.94 -4.06
C VAL A 21 -0.97 4.68 -3.22
N GLN A 22 -2.03 4.06 -2.67
CA GLN A 22 -1.89 2.79 -1.94
C GLN A 22 -1.71 1.58 -2.85
N LEU A 23 -2.28 1.60 -4.07
CA LEU A 23 -2.17 0.51 -5.04
C LEU A 23 -0.87 0.53 -5.84
N ASP A 24 -0.29 1.71 -6.05
CA ASP A 24 0.95 1.85 -6.83
C ASP A 24 2.17 1.36 -6.02
N THR A 25 2.54 0.11 -6.24
CA THR A 25 3.69 -0.53 -5.60
C THR A 25 5.02 0.14 -5.94
N GLU A 26 5.16 0.74 -7.13
CA GLU A 26 6.38 1.46 -7.52
C GLU A 26 6.48 2.82 -6.83
N TYR A 27 5.35 3.52 -6.68
CA TYR A 27 5.31 4.75 -5.92
C TYR A 27 5.48 4.49 -4.42
N ARG A 28 4.95 3.38 -3.88
CA ARG A 28 5.14 2.99 -2.47
C ARG A 28 6.61 2.89 -2.08
N LYS A 29 7.45 2.32 -2.95
CA LYS A 29 8.91 2.25 -2.76
C LYS A 29 9.59 3.62 -2.66
N LYS A 30 8.96 4.69 -3.14
CA LYS A 30 9.52 6.06 -3.09
C LYS A 30 9.25 6.75 -1.75
N TRP A 31 8.10 6.49 -1.13
CA TRP A 31 7.68 7.21 0.07
C TRP A 31 7.78 6.39 1.36
N ASP A 32 7.78 5.06 1.27
CA ASP A 32 7.95 4.17 2.41
C ASP A 32 9.41 3.69 2.49
N GLU A 33 10.20 4.37 3.31
CA GLU A 33 11.64 4.13 3.46
C GLU A 33 11.98 2.74 4.02
N LEU A 34 11.01 2.03 4.60
CA LEU A 34 11.24 0.70 5.16
C LEU A 34 11.11 -0.41 4.11
N VAL A 35 10.63 -0.12 2.91
CA VAL A 35 10.45 -1.12 1.85
C VAL A 35 11.80 -1.59 1.31
N ILE A 36 12.11 -2.88 1.50
CA ILE A 36 13.26 -3.55 0.87
C ILE A 36 12.84 -4.13 -0.49
N LYS A 37 11.67 -4.78 -0.52
CA LYS A 37 11.10 -5.40 -1.73
C LYS A 37 9.58 -5.27 -1.71
N LEU A 38 9.00 -4.92 -2.85
CA LEU A 38 7.55 -4.89 -3.03
C LEU A 38 7.24 -5.26 -4.48
N GLU A 39 6.66 -6.43 -4.71
CA GLU A 39 6.41 -6.96 -6.04
C GLU A 39 5.09 -7.73 -6.08
N VAL A 40 4.38 -7.62 -7.19
CA VAL A 40 3.23 -8.48 -7.48
C VAL A 40 3.76 -9.80 -8.04
N ILE A 41 3.48 -10.90 -7.35
CA ILE A 41 3.95 -12.24 -7.75
C ILE A 41 2.88 -13.03 -8.49
N GLU A 42 1.61 -12.67 -8.32
CA GLU A 42 0.48 -13.32 -8.98
C GLU A 42 -0.67 -12.33 -9.19
N ARG A 43 -1.41 -12.51 -10.28
CA ARG A 43 -2.61 -11.74 -10.63
C ARG A 43 -3.71 -12.71 -11.03
N ASP A 44 -4.90 -12.52 -10.49
CA ASP A 44 -6.11 -13.17 -10.98
C ASP A 44 -6.86 -12.23 -11.92
N ASP A 45 -6.88 -12.55 -13.21
CA ASP A 45 -7.52 -11.72 -14.25
C ASP A 45 -9.05 -11.67 -14.12
N LEU A 46 -9.67 -12.63 -13.42
CA LEU A 46 -11.13 -12.67 -13.26
C LEU A 46 -11.60 -11.67 -12.19
N SER A 47 -10.94 -11.66 -11.03
CA SER A 47 -11.30 -10.77 -9.92
C SER A 47 -10.51 -9.47 -9.89
N GLY A 48 -9.37 -9.41 -10.59
CA GLY A 48 -8.39 -8.32 -10.49
C GLY A 48 -7.58 -8.35 -9.20
N SER A 49 -7.63 -9.45 -8.44
CA SER A 49 -6.87 -9.59 -7.19
C SER A 49 -5.37 -9.81 -7.46
N GLU A 50 -4.54 -9.33 -6.55
CA GLU A 50 -3.08 -9.44 -6.64
C GLU A 50 -2.51 -10.08 -5.38
N ILE A 51 -1.53 -10.97 -5.55
CA ILE A 51 -0.68 -11.43 -4.45
C ILE A 51 0.61 -10.62 -4.48
N VAL A 52 0.93 -9.98 -3.35
CA VAL A 52 2.08 -9.10 -3.21
C VAL A 52 3.07 -9.69 -2.22
N HIS A 53 4.33 -9.80 -2.65
CA HIS A 53 5.45 -10.11 -1.76
C HIS A 53 6.08 -8.80 -1.26
N TRP A 54 5.89 -8.53 0.04
CA TRP A 54 6.36 -7.32 0.70
C TRP A 54 7.40 -7.67 1.77
N VAL A 55 8.63 -7.21 1.55
CA VAL A 55 9.75 -7.31 2.50
C VAL A 55 10.08 -5.91 3.04
N THR A 56 10.16 -5.78 4.36
CA THR A 56 10.46 -4.52 5.04
C THR A 56 11.65 -4.65 5.98
N HIS A 57 12.33 -3.54 6.23
CA HIS A 57 13.20 -3.42 7.40
C HIS A 57 12.40 -3.65 8.69
N PHE A 58 13.02 -4.33 9.65
CA PHE A 58 12.52 -4.40 11.02
C PHE A 58 13.11 -3.21 11.81
N PRO A 59 12.33 -2.52 12.66
CA PRO A 59 12.83 -1.44 13.52
C PRO A 59 13.94 -1.85 14.48
#